data_AF-A0A329R600-F1
#
_entry.id   AF-A0A329R600-F1
#
_cell.length_a   1.000
_cell.length_b   1.000
_cell.length_c   1.000
_cell.angle_alpha   90.00
_cell.angle_beta   90.00
_cell.angle_gamma   90.00
#
_symmetry.space_group_name_H-M   'P 1'
#
loop_
_entity.id
_entity.type
_entity.pdbx_description
1 polymer ?
#
loop_
_entity_poly.entity_id
_entity_poly.type
_entity_poly.pdbx_seq_one_letter_code
_entity_poly.pdbx_strand_id
1 'polypeptide(L)'
;PGTLRDVSYSEELNVALGMTTRWVAAAIKTQYDIAMDAGVANNYTFSDNGATITIKGGEREYLLEKDGLLCDCEFSQTMYLPCRHTMVYRKSCGNPFIIPFSSVAPRYVNETSRD
;
A
#
# COMPACT_ATOMS: atom_id res chain seq x y z
N PRO A 1 -2.44 17.90 -21.35
CA PRO A 1 -1.73 17.31 -20.19
C PRO A 1 -1.67 15.78 -20.35
N GLY A 2 -0.52 15.25 -20.72
CA GLY A 2 -0.32 13.80 -20.78
C GLY A 2 -0.14 13.27 -19.35
N THR A 3 -0.99 12.36 -18.92
CA THR A 3 -0.80 11.63 -17.67
C THR A 3 0.53 10.90 -17.76
N LEU A 4 1.44 11.18 -16.83
CA LEU A 4 2.72 10.48 -16.73
C LEU A 4 2.43 8.98 -16.64
N ARG A 5 2.89 8.24 -17.64
CA ARG A 5 2.67 6.80 -17.74
C ARG A 5 3.99 6.09 -17.90
N ASP A 6 4.17 5.02 -17.14
CA ASP A 6 5.28 4.10 -17.24
C ASP A 6 4.74 2.73 -17.68
N VAL A 7 5.28 2.21 -18.79
CA VAL A 7 4.86 0.91 -19.36
C VAL A 7 5.30 -0.28 -18.51
N SER A 8 6.24 -0.09 -17.60
CA SER A 8 6.66 -1.12 -16.64
C SER A 8 5.78 -1.16 -15.39
N TYR A 9 4.87 -0.19 -15.23
CA TYR A 9 3.97 -0.09 -14.09
C TYR A 9 2.62 -0.73 -14.42
N SER A 10 2.01 -1.39 -13.44
CA SER A 10 0.60 -1.77 -13.52
C SER A 10 -0.29 -0.52 -13.62
N GLU A 11 -1.57 -0.70 -13.93
CA GLU A 11 -2.52 0.42 -13.98
C GLU A 11 -2.63 1.14 -12.63
N GLU A 12 -2.73 0.39 -11.52
CA GLU A 12 -2.70 0.96 -10.17
C GLU A 12 -1.43 1.77 -9.89
N LEU A 13 -0.26 1.26 -10.29
CA LEU A 13 0.98 2.00 -10.11
C LEU A 13 1.06 3.25 -10.99
N ASN A 14 0.45 3.23 -12.18
CA ASN A 14 0.31 4.43 -13.02
C ASN A 14 -0.65 5.46 -12.40
N VAL A 15 -1.70 5.01 -11.69
CA VAL A 15 -2.54 5.90 -10.86
C VAL A 15 -1.69 6.52 -9.76
N ALA A 16 -0.88 5.73 -9.04
CA ALA A 16 0.04 6.26 -8.02
C ALA A 16 1.01 7.30 -8.61
N LEU A 17 1.54 7.05 -9.82
CA LEU A 17 2.45 7.94 -10.54
C LEU A 17 1.78 9.25 -10.97
N GLY A 18 0.50 9.21 -11.35
CA GLY A 18 -0.26 10.41 -11.66
C GLY A 18 -0.61 11.23 -10.41
N MET A 19 -0.95 10.55 -9.31
CA MET A 19 -1.38 11.16 -8.05
C MET A 19 -0.24 11.72 -7.21
N THR A 20 0.97 11.20 -7.36
CA THR A 20 2.11 11.51 -6.48
C THR A 20 3.34 11.90 -7.28
N THR A 21 4.43 12.23 -6.60
CA THR A 21 5.73 12.44 -7.25
C THR A 21 6.32 11.09 -7.69
N ARG A 22 7.29 11.14 -8.62
CA ARG A 22 8.00 9.93 -9.09
C ARG A 22 8.65 9.13 -7.96
N TRP A 23 9.23 9.81 -6.97
CA TRP A 23 9.89 9.15 -5.85
C TRP A 23 8.87 8.42 -4.94
N VAL A 24 7.70 9.03 -4.70
CA VAL A 24 6.64 8.41 -3.90
C VAL A 24 6.08 7.20 -4.63
N ALA A 25 5.77 7.33 -5.92
CA ALA A 25 5.29 6.23 -6.74
C ALA A 25 6.29 5.05 -6.76
N ALA A 26 7.59 5.33 -6.85
CA ALA A 26 8.64 4.31 -6.75
C ALA A 26 8.68 3.64 -5.37
N ALA A 27 8.52 4.39 -4.28
CA ALA A 27 8.47 3.83 -2.93
C ALA A 27 7.24 2.92 -2.71
N ILE A 28 6.08 3.32 -3.23
CA ILE A 28 4.85 2.51 -3.25
C ILE A 28 5.08 1.24 -4.08
N LYS A 29 5.70 1.36 -5.26
CA LYS A 29 6.04 0.22 -6.12
C LYS A 29 6.87 -0.83 -5.39
N THR A 30 7.91 -0.43 -4.66
CA THR A 30 8.72 -1.38 -3.89
C THR A 30 7.89 -2.19 -2.90
N GLN A 31 6.93 -1.57 -2.21
CA GLN A 31 6.03 -2.30 -1.31
C GLN A 31 5.02 -3.17 -2.06
N TYR A 32 4.51 -2.67 -3.18
CA TYR A 32 3.55 -3.36 -4.05
C TYR A 32 4.14 -4.63 -4.65
N ASP A 33 5.36 -4.57 -5.20
CA ASP A 33 6.02 -5.72 -5.81
C ASP A 33 6.20 -6.86 -4.79
N ILE A 34 6.59 -6.52 -3.55
CA ILE A 34 6.73 -7.49 -2.45
C ILE A 34 5.36 -8.08 -2.08
N ALA A 35 4.31 -7.27 -2.05
CA ALA A 35 2.95 -7.73 -1.74
C ALA A 35 2.36 -8.62 -2.85
N MET A 36 2.79 -8.40 -4.09
CA MET A 36 2.34 -9.18 -5.25
C MET A 36 3.04 -10.53 -5.36
N ASP A 37 4.27 -10.64 -4.87
CA ASP A 37 5.00 -11.91 -4.81
C ASP A 37 4.21 -12.96 -4.00
N ALA A 38 3.83 -14.05 -4.67
CA ALA A 38 3.02 -15.10 -4.05
C ALA A 38 3.78 -15.85 -2.94
N GLY A 39 5.10 -16.03 -3.09
CA GLY A 39 5.93 -16.67 -2.07
C GLY A 39 6.01 -15.84 -0.79
N VAL A 40 5.99 -14.51 -0.91
CA VAL A 40 5.94 -13.60 0.23
C VAL A 40 4.53 -13.50 0.81
N ALA A 41 3.50 -13.34 -0.04
CA ALA A 41 2.12 -13.18 0.41
C ALA A 41 1.61 -14.38 1.22
N ASN A 42 2.01 -15.60 0.82
CA ASN A 42 1.62 -16.84 1.51
C ASN A 42 2.25 -17.01 2.90
N ASN A 43 3.27 -16.21 3.24
CA ASN A 43 3.91 -16.25 4.56
C ASN A 43 3.22 -15.35 5.59
N TYR A 44 2.13 -14.67 5.20
CA TYR A 44 1.35 -13.84 6.11
C TYR A 44 0.10 -14.55 6.60
N THR A 45 -0.18 -14.42 7.89
CA THR A 45 -1.46 -14.79 8.48
C THR A 45 -2.14 -13.56 9.08
N PHE A 46 -3.48 -13.61 9.13
CA PHE A 46 -4.31 -12.49 9.55
C PHE A 46 -5.23 -12.92 10.68
N SER A 47 -5.37 -12.08 11.70
CA SER A 47 -6.33 -12.27 12.79
C SER A 47 -7.12 -10.98 12.98
N ASP A 48 -8.45 -11.10 12.92
CA ASP A 48 -9.36 -9.96 13.07
C ASP A 48 -9.66 -9.70 14.55
N ASN A 49 -9.32 -8.50 15.03
CA ASN A 49 -9.52 -8.08 16.41
C ASN A 49 -10.65 -7.02 16.53
N GLY A 50 -11.53 -6.90 15.54
CA GLY A 50 -12.58 -5.89 15.50
C GLY A 50 -12.12 -4.63 14.77
N ALA A 51 -11.54 -3.65 15.47
CA ALA A 51 -11.10 -2.38 14.85
C ALA A 51 -9.77 -2.50 14.10
N THR A 52 -8.98 -3.54 14.41
CA THR A 52 -7.65 -3.77 13.83
C THR A 52 -7.51 -5.21 13.33
N ILE A 53 -6.56 -5.42 12.43
CA ILE A 53 -6.08 -6.73 12.01
C ILE A 53 -4.65 -6.93 12.53
N THR A 54 -4.40 -8.04 13.22
CA THR A 54 -3.02 -8.50 13.43
C THR A 54 -2.55 -9.21 12.17
N ILE A 55 -1.43 -8.76 11.62
CA ILE A 55 -0.75 -9.33 10.47
C ILE A 55 0.55 -9.94 10.95
N LYS A 56 0.68 -11.26 10.85
CA LYS A 56 1.91 -11.98 11.23
C LYS A 56 2.67 -12.39 9.99
N GLY A 57 3.94 -12.01 9.89
CA GLY A 57 4.84 -12.41 8.82
C GLY A 57 6.17 -12.89 9.39
N GLY A 58 6.44 -14.19 9.30
CA GLY A 58 7.57 -14.82 9.99
C GLY A 58 7.45 -14.67 11.51
N GLU A 59 8.50 -14.16 12.17
CA GLU A 59 8.54 -13.93 13.62
C GLU A 59 7.99 -12.55 14.04
N ARG A 60 7.59 -11.71 13.07
CA ARG A 60 7.10 -10.35 13.34
C ARG A 60 5.59 -10.27 13.22
N GLU A 61 5.01 -9.44 14.07
CA GLU A 61 3.59 -9.12 14.07
C GLU A 61 3.44 -7.61 13.92
N TYR A 62 2.39 -7.21 13.20
CA TYR A 62 2.05 -5.83 12.91
C TYR A 62 0.55 -5.62 13.11
N LEU A 63 0.15 -4.44 13.53
CA LEU A 63 -1.25 -4.03 13.62
C LEU A 63 -1.61 -3.15 12.43
N LEU A 64 -2.73 -3.48 11.79
CA LEU A 64 -3.37 -2.68 10.75
C LEU A 64 -4.70 -2.15 11.28
N GLU A 65 -4.84 -0.84 11.35
CA GLU A 65 -6.11 -0.17 11.61
C GLU A 65 -6.98 -0.21 10.33
N LYS A 66 -8.27 -0.57 10.44
CA LYS A 66 -9.13 -0.90 9.29
C LYS A 66 -9.66 0.30 8.53
N ASP A 67 -10.03 1.38 9.21
CA ASP A 67 -10.71 2.52 8.61
C ASP A 67 -9.74 3.37 7.79
N GLY A 68 -8.61 3.73 8.39
CA GLY A 68 -7.51 4.48 7.78
C GLY A 68 -6.52 3.60 7.01
N LEU A 69 -6.61 2.27 7.15
CA LEU A 69 -5.68 1.32 6.52
C LEU A 69 -4.21 1.59 6.89
N LEU A 70 -3.99 2.02 8.13
CA LEU A 70 -2.70 2.41 8.67
C LEU A 70 -2.04 1.25 9.39
N CYS A 71 -0.82 0.90 8.98
CA CYS A 71 -0.03 -0.14 9.61
C CYS A 71 0.97 0.49 10.60
N ASP A 72 1.27 -0.21 11.69
CA ASP A 72 2.28 0.20 12.67
C ASP A 72 3.73 -0.13 12.26
N CYS A 73 3.93 -0.72 11.08
CA CYS A 73 5.29 -1.04 10.62
C CYS A 73 6.10 0.24 10.35
N GLU A 74 7.41 0.14 10.53
CA GLU A 74 8.36 1.26 10.41
C GLU A 74 8.19 2.05 9.10
N PHE A 75 7.96 1.36 7.98
CA PHE A 75 7.75 2.01 6.69
C PHE A 75 6.50 2.89 6.69
N SER A 76 5.37 2.37 7.17
CA SER A 76 4.11 3.12 7.20
C SER A 76 4.18 4.28 8.19
N GLN A 77 4.78 4.07 9.36
CA GLN A 77 4.92 5.12 10.38
C GLN A 77 5.91 6.22 9.99
N THR A 78 6.97 5.89 9.26
CA THR A 78 7.99 6.86 8.85
C THR A 78 7.59 7.59 7.57
N MET A 79 7.16 6.82 6.57
CA MET A 79 6.84 7.37 5.25
C MET A 79 5.41 7.87 5.17
N TYR A 80 4.49 7.40 6.01
CA TYR A 80 3.04 7.67 5.90
C TYR A 80 2.53 7.34 4.50
N LEU A 81 2.96 6.17 4.02
CA LEU A 81 2.59 5.59 2.75
C LEU A 81 2.03 4.17 2.95
N PRO A 82 1.22 3.67 2.00
CA PRO A 82 0.80 2.29 1.96
C PRO A 82 1.98 1.31 2.05
N CYS A 83 1.96 0.42 3.04
CA CYS A 83 2.99 -0.62 3.18
C CYS A 83 2.53 -1.95 2.57
N ARG A 84 3.50 -2.86 2.39
CA ARG A 84 3.23 -4.20 1.88
C ARG A 84 2.23 -4.98 2.74
N HIS A 85 2.20 -4.80 4.07
CA HIS A 85 1.30 -5.55 4.95
C HIS A 85 -0.16 -5.20 4.66
N THR A 86 -0.47 -3.91 4.53
CA THR A 86 -1.80 -3.44 4.13
C THR A 86 -2.19 -4.00 2.75
N MET A 87 -1.27 -4.00 1.80
CA MET A 87 -1.50 -4.51 0.44
C MET A 87 -1.73 -6.03 0.41
N VAL A 88 -0.93 -6.81 1.15
CA VAL A 88 -1.09 -8.27 1.28
C VAL A 88 -2.42 -8.60 1.95
N TYR A 89 -2.82 -7.87 2.99
CA TYR A 89 -4.14 -8.01 3.60
C TYR A 89 -5.26 -7.73 2.59
N ARG A 90 -5.23 -6.60 1.89
CA ARG A 90 -6.23 -6.25 0.86
C ARG A 90 -6.34 -7.31 -0.24
N LYS A 91 -5.19 -7.84 -0.69
CA LYS A 91 -5.13 -8.95 -1.65
C LYS A 91 -5.82 -10.20 -1.11
N SER A 92 -5.55 -10.56 0.16
CA SER A 92 -6.17 -11.73 0.80
C SER A 92 -7.69 -11.60 0.96
N CYS A 93 -8.19 -10.37 1.11
CA CYS A 93 -9.63 -10.06 1.11
C CYS A 93 -10.26 -10.04 -0.30
N GLY A 94 -9.49 -10.31 -1.36
CA GLY A 94 -9.97 -10.24 -2.74
C GLY A 94 -10.30 -8.82 -3.21
N ASN A 95 -9.68 -7.79 -2.62
CA ASN A 95 -9.94 -6.41 -3.02
C ASN A 95 -9.48 -6.16 -4.47
N PRO A 96 -10.28 -5.50 -5.32
CA PRO A 96 -9.89 -5.22 -6.71
C PRO A 96 -8.77 -4.18 -6.82
N PHE A 97 -8.58 -3.33 -5.79
CA PHE A 97 -7.51 -2.35 -5.73
C PHE A 97 -6.59 -2.65 -4.56
N ILE A 98 -5.34 -3.01 -4.87
CA ILE A 98 -4.40 -3.44 -3.84
C ILE A 98 -3.74 -2.25 -3.15
N ILE A 99 -3.38 -1.20 -3.89
CA ILE A 99 -2.85 0.04 -3.33
C ILE A 99 -3.97 0.81 -2.63
N PRO A 100 -3.93 0.99 -1.29
CA PRO A 100 -4.89 1.82 -0.58
C PRO A 100 -4.54 3.31 -0.75
N PHE A 101 -4.93 3.92 -1.86
CA PHE A 101 -4.64 5.33 -2.13
C PHE A 101 -5.13 6.29 -1.02
N SER A 102 -6.17 5.90 -0.28
CA SER A 102 -6.68 6.66 0.87
C SER A 102 -5.68 6.79 2.04
N SER A 103 -4.69 5.90 2.15
CA SER A 103 -3.65 5.98 3.19
C SER A 103 -2.37 6.69 2.74
N VAL A 104 -2.34 7.24 1.52
CA VAL A 104 -1.28 8.15 1.08
C VAL A 104 -1.49 9.50 1.75
N ALA A 105 -0.54 9.93 2.58
CA ALA A 105 -0.67 11.19 3.29
C ALA A 105 -0.80 12.38 2.32
N PRO A 106 -1.65 13.39 2.62
CA PRO A 106 -1.93 14.50 1.70
C PRO A 106 -0.70 15.25 1.19
N ARG A 107 0.40 15.27 1.96
CA ARG A 107 1.68 15.91 1.58
C ARG A 107 2.38 15.26 0.39
N TYR A 108 1.98 14.05 0.00
CA TYR A 108 2.53 13.32 -1.14
C TYR A 108 1.63 13.36 -2.39
N VAL A 109 0.43 13.92 -2.26
CA VAL A 109 -0.53 14.04 -3.34
C VAL A 109 -0.26 15.33 -4.11
N ASN A 110 -0.14 15.22 -5.43
CA ASN A 110 0.06 16.36 -6.33
C ASN A 110 -1.14 17.32 -6.22
N GLU A 111 -0.89 18.63 -6.32
CA GLU A 111 -1.92 19.66 -6.22
C GLU A 111 -3.05 19.46 -7.25
N THR A 112 -2.70 19.01 -8.45
CA THR A 112 -3.64 18.71 -9.55
C THR A 112 -4.54 17.49 -9.33
N SER A 113 -4.30 16.71 -8.26
CA SER A 113 -5.07 15.52 -7.91
C SER A 113 -5.94 15.73 -6.68
N ARG A 114 -6.08 16.99 -6.21
CA ARG A 114 -6.77 17.38 -4.98
C ARG A 114 -8.15 18.02 -5.23
N ASP A 115 -8.61 18.04 -6.49
CA ASP A 115 -9.93 18.52 -6.93
C ASP A 115 -10.95 17.37 -7.04
#